data_AF-A0A1V5LIB6-F1
#
_entry.id   AF-A0A1V5LIB6-F1
#
_cell.length_a   1.000
_cell.length_b   1.000
_cell.length_c   1.000
_cell.angle_alpha   90.00
_cell.angle_beta   90.00
_cell.angle_gamma   90.00
#
_symmetry.space_group_name_H-M   'P 1'
#
loop_
_entity.id
_entity.type
_entity.pdbx_description
1 polymer ?
#
loop_
_entity_poly.entity_id
_entity_poly.type
_entity_poly.pdbx_seq_one_letter_code
_entity_poly.pdbx_strand_id
1 'polypeptide(L)'
;MFLGGGAFNIFLMRQFFMTVPASLLDAARIDGCSELGIWWRVVLPLARPALATVAILTFMFTWNDFLTPLIYLSDQAKGTLALGLGQLAGQQQPEWAVLMAASVLMMLPVIVLFFLFQKYFIQGFTMSGIKE
;
A
#
# COMPACT_ATOMS: atom_id res chain seq x y z
N MET A 1 -5.10 14.00 4.82
CA MET A 1 -3.95 13.07 4.69
C MET A 1 -4.35 11.73 4.04
N PHE A 2 -5.48 11.67 3.32
CA PHE A 2 -6.37 10.49 3.37
C PHE A 2 -6.37 9.56 2.15
N LEU A 3 -5.63 9.83 1.09
CA LEU A 3 -5.64 8.99 -0.11
C LEU A 3 -4.24 8.98 -0.73
N GLY A 4 -3.41 7.99 -0.38
CA GLY A 4 -2.16 7.64 -1.07
C GLY A 4 -1.01 8.67 -1.04
N GLY A 5 -1.25 9.92 -0.63
CA GLY A 5 -0.30 11.03 -0.66
C GLY A 5 0.26 11.44 0.70
N GLY A 6 0.44 10.48 1.62
CA GLY A 6 1.23 10.76 2.83
C GLY A 6 2.66 11.10 2.45
N ALA A 7 3.31 12.04 3.15
CA ALA A 7 4.70 12.43 2.90
C ALA A 7 5.65 11.23 2.80
N PHE A 8 5.37 10.17 3.56
CA PHE A 8 6.10 8.90 3.51
C PHE A 8 6.00 8.17 2.17
N ASN A 9 4.81 8.07 1.56
CA ASN A 9 4.65 7.42 0.26
C ASN A 9 5.37 8.19 -0.85
N ILE A 10 5.29 9.53 -0.81
CA ILE A 10 6.03 10.41 -1.73
C ILE A 10 7.54 10.21 -1.55
N PHE A 11 8.00 10.17 -0.30
CA PHE A 11 9.39 9.92 0.02
C PHE A 11 9.87 8.55 -0.49
N LEU A 12 9.09 7.49 -0.28
CA LEU A 12 9.40 6.13 -0.74
C LEU A 12 9.49 6.08 -2.27
N MET A 13 8.51 6.64 -2.96
CA MET A 13 8.52 6.71 -4.43
C MET A 13 9.70 7.52 -4.96
N ARG A 14 10.01 8.66 -4.32
CA ARG A 14 11.19 9.45 -4.65
C ARG A 14 12.47 8.64 -4.45
N GLN A 15 12.59 7.93 -3.33
CA GLN A 15 13.76 7.09 -3.06
C GLN A 15 13.92 6.01 -4.13
N PHE A 16 12.84 5.39 -4.57
CA PHE A 16 12.86 4.46 -5.68
C PHE A 16 13.31 5.12 -6.99
N PHE A 17 12.74 6.27 -7.37
CA PHE A 17 13.12 6.93 -8.63
C PHE A 17 14.58 7.39 -8.64
N MET A 18 15.15 7.74 -7.50
CA MET A 18 16.58 8.07 -7.38
C MET A 18 17.51 6.86 -7.61
N THR A 19 16.99 5.63 -7.56
CA THR A 19 17.77 4.42 -7.88
C THR A 19 17.77 4.10 -9.37
N VAL A 20 16.93 4.75 -10.18
CA VAL A 20 16.86 4.50 -11.63
C VAL A 20 18.08 5.15 -12.31
N PRO A 21 18.94 4.39 -13.00
CA PRO A 21 20.12 4.95 -13.65
C PRO A 21 19.76 5.93 -14.77
N ALA A 22 20.45 7.08 -14.81
CA ALA A 22 20.25 8.07 -15.87
C ALA A 22 20.57 7.51 -17.27
N SER A 23 21.55 6.60 -17.36
CA SER A 23 21.93 5.93 -18.62
C SER A 23 20.78 5.17 -19.28
N LEU A 24 19.87 4.59 -18.49
CA LEU A 24 18.68 3.90 -18.99
C LEU A 24 17.70 4.88 -19.66
N LEU A 25 17.56 6.08 -19.08
CA LEU A 25 16.70 7.13 -19.61
C LEU A 25 17.31 7.72 -20.89
N ASP A 26 18.63 7.92 -20.92
CA ASP A 26 19.34 8.42 -22.09
C ASP A 26 19.30 7.41 -23.25
N ALA A 27 19.42 6.10 -22.97
CA ALA A 27 19.22 5.07 -23.97
C ALA A 27 17.81 5.12 -24.58
N ALA A 28 16.77 5.27 -23.75
CA ALA A 28 15.39 5.38 -24.23
C ALA A 28 15.16 6.65 -25.08
N ARG A 29 15.87 7.75 -24.81
CA ARG A 29 15.85 8.95 -25.66
C ARG A 29 16.52 8.72 -27.00
N ILE A 30 17.66 8.02 -27.01
CA ILE A 30 18.37 7.64 -28.25
C ILE A 30 17.48 6.73 -29.12
N ASP A 31 16.69 5.84 -28.49
CA ASP A 31 15.69 4.99 -29.16
C ASP A 31 14.46 5.77 -29.68
N GLY A 32 14.43 7.10 -29.54
CA GLY A 32 13.38 7.97 -30.07
C GLY A 32 12.11 8.02 -29.23
N CYS A 33 12.14 7.57 -27.97
CA CYS A 33 10.99 7.73 -27.08
C CYS A 33 10.84 9.19 -26.64
N SER A 34 9.61 9.71 -26.69
CA SER A 34 9.25 10.97 -26.04
C SER A 34 9.31 10.84 -24.51
N GLU A 35 9.48 11.94 -23.78
CA GLU A 35 9.54 11.93 -22.30
C GLU A 35 8.34 11.22 -21.64
N LEU A 36 7.12 11.43 -22.17
CA LEU A 36 5.93 10.70 -21.72
C LEU A 36 5.99 9.21 -22.06
N GLY A 37 6.57 8.86 -23.21
CA GLY A 37 6.83 7.47 -23.60
C GLY A 37 7.81 6.78 -22.66
N ILE A 38 8.90 7.46 -22.28
CA ILE A 38 9.90 6.97 -21.32
C ILE A 38 9.23 6.74 -19.97
N TRP A 39 8.43 7.69 -19.50
CA TRP A 39 7.71 7.55 -18.22
C TRP A 39 6.80 6.31 -18.22
N TRP A 40 5.97 6.14 -19.26
CA TRP A 40 4.96 5.07 -19.28
C TRP A 40 5.56 3.69 -19.59
N ARG A 41 6.58 3.61 -20.44
CA ARG A 41 7.13 2.34 -20.95
C ARG A 41 8.37 1.86 -20.21
N VAL A 42 9.15 2.77 -19.60
CA VAL A 42 10.41 2.44 -18.93
C VAL A 42 10.26 2.63 -17.42
N VAL A 43 9.94 3.84 -16.98
CA VAL A 43 9.93 4.17 -15.54
C VAL A 43 8.78 3.48 -14.80
N LEU A 44 7.56 3.52 -15.34
CA LEU A 44 6.37 2.97 -14.68
C LEU A 44 6.44 1.44 -14.47
N PRO A 45 6.87 0.61 -15.44
CA PRO A 45 7.05 -0.82 -15.21
C PRO A 45 8.13 -1.15 -14.17
N LEU A 46 9.22 -0.38 -14.16
CA LEU A 46 10.26 -0.51 -13.13
C LEU A 46 9.75 -0.15 -11.74
N ALA A 47 8.85 0.84 -11.64
CA ALA A 47 8.27 1.28 -10.39
C ALA A 47 7.19 0.35 -9.82
N ARG A 48 6.78 -0.71 -10.53
CA ARG A 48 5.78 -1.70 -10.06
C ARG A 48 6.03 -2.22 -8.63
N PRO A 49 7.24 -2.66 -8.23
CA PRO A 49 7.51 -3.08 -6.85
C PRO A 49 7.33 -1.96 -5.81
N ALA A 50 7.76 -0.73 -6.13
CA ALA A 50 7.56 0.42 -5.23
C ALA A 50 6.08 0.78 -5.09
N LEU A 51 5.35 0.79 -6.22
CA LEU A 51 3.91 1.03 -6.25
C LEU A 51 3.12 -0.04 -5.48
N ALA A 52 3.51 -1.31 -5.59
CA ALA A 52 2.93 -2.40 -4.80
C ALA A 52 3.11 -2.16 -3.30
N THR A 53 4.31 -1.74 -2.89
CA THR A 53 4.59 -1.40 -1.47
C THR A 53 3.70 -0.27 -0.98
N VAL A 54 3.61 0.83 -1.75
CA VAL A 54 2.75 1.98 -1.41
C VAL A 54 1.27 1.58 -1.33
N ALA A 55 0.80 0.74 -2.27
CA ALA A 55 -0.58 0.27 -2.30
C ALA A 55 -0.92 -0.54 -1.05
N ILE A 56 -0.05 -1.45 -0.62
CA ILE A 56 -0.25 -2.29 0.56
C ILE A 56 -0.23 -1.46 1.82
N LEU A 57 0.77 -0.59 1.98
CA LEU A 57 0.85 0.27 3.16
C LEU A 57 -0.39 1.16 3.27
N THR A 58 -0.80 1.77 2.15
CA THR A 58 -2.00 2.61 2.11
C THR A 58 -3.25 1.80 2.44
N PHE A 59 -3.41 0.60 1.87
CA PHE A 59 -4.52 -0.28 2.21
C PHE A 59 -4.53 -0.63 3.69
N MET A 60 -3.39 -1.03 4.26
CA MET A 60 -3.29 -1.38 5.68
C MET A 60 -3.68 -0.21 6.58
N PHE A 61 -3.21 1.01 6.27
CA PHE A 61 -3.58 2.20 7.02
C PHE A 61 -5.08 2.48 6.94
N THR A 62 -5.67 2.47 5.74
CA THR A 62 -7.10 2.76 5.57
C THR A 62 -8.00 1.65 6.11
N TRP A 63 -7.61 0.38 5.97
CA TRP A 63 -8.37 -0.78 6.43
C TRP A 63 -8.42 -0.88 7.96
N ASN A 64 -7.32 -0.54 8.63
CA ASN A 64 -7.24 -0.52 10.09
C ASN A 64 -7.68 0.81 10.70
N ASP A 65 -8.12 1.78 9.90
CA ASP A 65 -8.48 3.08 10.43
C ASP A 65 -9.78 3.03 11.25
N PHE A 66 -9.63 3.40 12.52
CA PHE A 66 -10.71 3.43 13.49
C PHE A 66 -11.21 4.86 13.74
N LEU A 67 -10.29 5.83 13.83
CA LEU A 67 -10.62 7.18 14.30
C LEU A 67 -11.41 7.98 13.28
N THR A 68 -11.05 7.92 12.00
CA THR A 68 -11.76 8.71 10.99
C THR A 68 -13.19 8.23 10.82
N PRO A 69 -13.47 6.92 10.65
CA PRO A 69 -14.85 6.45 10.60
C PRO A 69 -15.62 6.81 11.86
N LEU A 70 -15.00 6.74 13.05
CA LEU A 70 -15.64 7.10 14.31
C LEU A 70 -16.06 8.57 14.38
N ILE A 71 -15.24 9.47 13.85
CA ILE A 71 -15.51 10.91 13.87
C ILE A 71 -16.51 11.31 12.77
N TYR A 72 -16.39 10.73 11.58
CA TYR A 72 -17.12 11.18 10.39
C TYR A 72 -18.40 10.40 10.11
N LEU A 73 -18.55 9.17 10.58
CA LEU A 73 -19.76 8.38 10.36
C LEU A 73 -20.72 8.54 11.55
N SER A 74 -21.92 9.05 11.26
CA SER A 74 -23.01 9.14 12.24
C SER A 74 -24.00 7.98 12.14
N ASP A 75 -24.02 7.29 10.99
CA ASP A 75 -24.92 6.17 10.72
C ASP A 75 -24.20 4.84 10.92
N GLN A 76 -24.69 4.05 11.88
CA GLN A 76 -24.09 2.77 12.25
C GLN A 76 -24.15 1.72 11.14
N ALA A 77 -25.12 1.82 10.21
CA ALA A 77 -25.20 0.91 9.07
C ALA A 77 -24.03 1.08 8.08
N LYS A 78 -23.29 2.20 8.16
CA LYS A 78 -22.12 2.49 7.33
C LYS A 78 -20.80 2.22 8.05
N GLY A 79 -20.86 1.68 9.27
CA GLY A 79 -19.69 1.42 10.11
C GLY A 79 -18.69 0.49 9.44
N THR A 80 -17.40 0.76 9.65
CA THR A 80 -16.32 -0.12 9.19
C THR A 80 -16.14 -1.31 10.15
N LEU A 81 -15.53 -2.40 9.67
CA LEU A 81 -15.18 -3.54 10.51
C LEU A 81 -14.27 -3.15 11.68
N ALA A 82 -13.34 -2.21 11.48
CA ALA A 82 -12.50 -1.66 12.54
C ALA A 82 -13.32 -0.99 13.65
N LEU A 83 -14.34 -0.20 13.27
CA LEU A 83 -15.23 0.47 14.22
C LEU A 83 -16.08 -0.54 14.99
N GLY A 84 -16.65 -1.52 14.31
CA GLY A 84 -17.42 -2.61 14.94
C GLY A 84 -16.56 -3.45 15.91
N LEU A 85 -15.31 -3.75 15.54
CA LEU A 85 -14.37 -4.45 16.42
C LEU A 85 -14.08 -3.65 17.70
N GLY A 86 -13.86 -2.34 17.57
CA GLY A 86 -13.66 -1.45 18.72
C GLY A 86 -14.88 -1.37 19.63
N GLN A 87 -16.10 -1.37 19.06
CA GLN A 87 -17.35 -1.42 19.83
C GLN A 87 -17.48 -2.73 20.62
N LEU A 88 -17.17 -3.88 20.01
CA LEU A 88 -17.18 -5.18 20.69
C LEU A 88 -16.16 -5.25 21.83
N ALA A 89 -14.96 -4.70 21.62
CA ALA A 89 -13.91 -4.65 22.62
C ALA A 89 -14.23 -3.72 23.80
N GLY A 90 -15.01 -2.66 23.58
CA GLY A 90 -15.39 -1.68 24.60
C GLY A 90 -16.59 -2.05 25.46
N GLN A 91 -17.23 -3.20 25.22
CA GLN A 91 -18.37 -3.63 26.04
C GLN A 91 -17.93 -4.01 27.46
N GLN A 92 -18.80 -3.79 28.44
CA GLN A 92 -18.50 -4.07 29.85
C GLN A 92 -18.30 -5.57 30.13
N GLN A 93 -18.88 -6.43 29.29
CA GLN A 93 -18.67 -7.89 29.27
C GLN A 93 -18.48 -8.35 27.82
N PRO A 94 -17.25 -8.28 27.27
CA PRO A 94 -17.00 -8.64 25.88
C PRO A 94 -17.22 -10.14 25.64
N GLU A 95 -17.95 -10.49 24.60
CA GLU A 95 -17.98 -11.85 24.09
C GLU A 95 -16.67 -12.17 23.35
N TRP A 96 -15.70 -12.72 24.07
CA TRP A 96 -14.36 -13.01 23.55
C TRP A 96 -14.36 -13.90 22.30
N ALA A 97 -15.29 -14.85 22.21
CA ALA A 97 -15.42 -15.70 21.03
C ALA A 97 -15.75 -14.88 19.77
N VAL A 98 -16.68 -13.94 19.87
CA VAL A 98 -17.08 -13.06 18.76
C VAL A 98 -15.97 -12.07 18.43
N LEU A 99 -15.32 -11.49 19.44
CA LEU A 99 -14.20 -10.57 19.25
C LEU A 99 -13.02 -11.23 18.53
N MET A 100 -12.67 -12.47 18.91
CA MET A 100 -11.59 -13.22 18.26
C MET A 100 -11.96 -13.60 16.82
N ALA A 101 -13.20 -14.05 16.58
CA ALA A 101 -13.68 -14.35 15.23
C ALA A 101 -13.63 -13.10 14.32
N ALA A 102 -14.11 -11.96 14.81
CA ALA A 102 -14.06 -10.68 14.08
C ALA A 102 -12.61 -10.21 13.84
N SER A 103 -11.69 -10.45 14.79
CA SER A 103 -10.26 -10.13 14.63
C SER A 103 -9.61 -10.95 13.51
N VAL A 104 -9.96 -12.24 13.40
CA VAL A 104 -9.52 -13.09 12.29
C VAL A 104 -10.05 -12.57 10.96
N LEU A 105 -11.34 -12.19 10.90
CA LEU A 105 -11.92 -11.60 9.69
C LEU A 105 -11.23 -10.28 9.28
N MET A 106 -10.84 -9.44 10.24
CA MET A 106 -10.07 -8.22 9.97
C MET A 106 -8.69 -8.50 9.34
N MET A 107 -8.06 -9.62 9.70
CA MET A 107 -6.76 -10.01 9.15
C MET A 107 -6.83 -10.61 7.74
N LEU A 108 -7.94 -11.26 7.37
CA LEU A 108 -8.06 -11.98 6.09
C LEU A 108 -7.71 -11.13 4.86
N PRO A 109 -8.20 -9.89 4.68
CA PRO A 109 -7.89 -9.08 3.49
C PRO A 109 -6.41 -8.74 3.38
N VAL A 110 -5.75 -8.50 4.52
CA VAL A 110 -4.30 -8.20 4.56
C VAL A 110 -3.50 -9.42 4.13
N ILE A 111 -3.89 -10.61 4.58
CA ILE A 111 -3.27 -11.89 4.17
C ILE A 111 -3.44 -12.11 2.67
N VAL A 112 -4.65 -11.90 2.13
CA VAL A 112 -4.92 -12.04 0.69
C VAL A 112 -4.05 -11.06 -0.12
N LEU A 113 -3.96 -9.80 0.30
CA LEU A 113 -3.09 -8.83 -0.36
C LEU A 113 -1.62 -9.23 -0.31
N PHE A 114 -1.15 -9.73 0.83
CA PHE A 114 0.22 -10.23 0.94
C PHE A 114 0.50 -11.30 -0.11
N PHE A 115 -0.37 -12.31 -0.26
CA PHE A 115 -0.18 -13.36 -1.27
C PHE A 115 -0.24 -12.85 -2.71
N LEU A 116 -1.04 -11.82 -2.99
CA LEU A 116 -1.11 -11.21 -4.33
C LEU A 116 0.18 -10.44 -4.68
N PHE A 117 0.79 -9.78 -3.69
CA PHE A 117 1.90 -8.87 -3.91
C PHE A 117 3.29 -9.40 -3.48
N GLN A 118 3.37 -10.54 -2.80
CA GLN A 118 4.64 -11.16 -2.34
C GLN A 118 5.72 -11.25 -3.43
N LYS A 119 5.33 -11.50 -4.69
CA LYS A 119 6.24 -11.60 -5.83
C LYS A 119 6.97 -10.28 -6.13
N TYR A 120 6.32 -9.15 -5.90
CA TYR A 120 6.90 -7.83 -6.14
C TYR A 120 7.86 -7.42 -5.04
N PHE A 121 7.61 -7.83 -3.79
CA PHE A 121 8.57 -7.64 -2.71
C PHE A 121 9.89 -8.38 -2.97
N ILE A 122 9.82 -9.63 -3.43
CA ILE A 122 11.02 -10.43 -3.74
C ILE A 122 11.83 -9.80 -4.87
N GLN A 123 11.17 -9.28 -5.91
CA GLN A 123 11.84 -8.60 -7.04
C GLN A 123 12.51 -7.28 -6.63
N GLY A 124 11.92 -6.53 -5.71
CA GLY A 124 12.49 -5.27 -5.21
C GLY A 124 13.88 -5.44 -4.56
N PHE A 125 14.11 -6.57 -3.86
CA PHE A 125 15.43 -6.87 -3.29
C PHE A 125 16.47 -7.22 -4.36
N THR A 126 16.06 -7.89 -5.45
CA THR A 126 17.01 -8.33 -6.49
C THR A 126 17.61 -7.19 -7.31
N MET A 127 16.90 -6.08 -7.53
CA MET A 127 17.49 -4.91 -8.22
C MET A 127 18.54 -4.17 -7.39
N SER A 128 18.50 -4.27 -6.06
CA SER A 128 19.54 -3.68 -5.20
C SER A 128 20.89 -4.43 -5.24
N GLY A 129 20.91 -5.64 -5.82
CA GLY A 129 22.10 -6.47 -5.97
C GLY A 129 22.86 -6.28 -7.28
N ILE A 130 22.27 -5.59 -8.28
CA ILE A 130 22.94 -5.31 -9.55
C ILE A 130 23.67 -3.97 -9.40
N LYS A 131 24.74 -3.99 -8.59
CA LYS A 131 25.77 -2.95 -8.61
C LYS A 131 26.64 -3.18 -9.84
N GLU A 132 26.70 -2.18 -10.73
CA GLU A 132 27.98 -1.75 -11.28
C GLU A 132 28.72 -0.90 -10.25
#